data_AF-A0A383VZK9-F1
#
_entry.id   AF-A0A383VZK9-F1
#
_cell.length_a   1.000
_cell.length_b   1.000
_cell.length_c   1.000
_cell.angle_alpha   90.00
_cell.angle_beta   90.00
_cell.angle_gamma   90.00
#
_symmetry.space_group_name_H-M   'P 1'
#
loop_
_entity.id
_entity.type
_entity.pdbx_description
1 polymer ?
#
loop_
_entity_poly.entity_id
_entity_poly.type
_entity_poly.pdbx_seq_one_letter_code
_entity_poly.pdbx_strand_id
1 'polypeptide(L)'
;MGRVIRSQRKGRGSVFKSHNTHRKGAAKYRVLDAAERHHYIKGVVKDIIHDPGRGAPLAKVVYRDPVRYKLQKTLTIAPEGVYSGQFVYSGKKAVLSVGNTLPLGEMPEGTIVCNVESKTGDRGTLARCSGDYVIVVAHNPDSGITRIKLPSGSKKVVSSSCRATVGQVAGGGRTEKPMLKAGRAYHAAKAKRNSWPKGYQRGQGRQGVSRLAGCEEAASSLQQRQRLAAWPLAACWLQQLLQWAGRRLAGCCRRWQAGGGAAAAAAAAGCKRAAAAAGVQLQDVVGHVASGGHCNRLVCSLGGA
;
A
#
# COMPACT_ATOMS: atom_id res chain seq x y z
N MET A 1 -23.89 30.38 -9.07
CA MET A 1 -24.03 29.06 -8.40
C MET A 1 -23.04 28.07 -9.02
N GLY A 2 -22.11 27.51 -8.25
CA GLY A 2 -21.08 26.60 -8.76
C GLY A 2 -21.61 25.18 -9.05
N ARG A 3 -21.05 24.49 -10.04
CA ARG A 3 -21.43 23.13 -10.43
C ARG A 3 -20.68 22.08 -9.61
N VAL A 4 -21.40 21.09 -9.09
CA VAL A 4 -20.84 19.95 -8.33
C VAL A 4 -19.79 19.18 -9.16
N ILE A 5 -18.58 19.05 -8.60
CA ILE A 5 -17.46 18.40 -9.29
C ILE A 5 -17.64 16.89 -9.41
N ARG A 6 -16.99 16.27 -10.41
CA ARG A 6 -17.11 14.82 -10.67
C ARG A 6 -16.68 13.97 -9.46
N SER A 7 -15.69 14.40 -8.67
CA SER A 7 -15.24 13.68 -7.47
C SER A 7 -16.33 13.63 -6.40
N GLN A 8 -17.00 14.75 -6.11
CA GLN A 8 -18.14 14.80 -5.19
C GLN A 8 -19.30 13.91 -5.69
N ARG A 9 -19.59 13.92 -7.00
CA ARG A 9 -20.63 13.07 -7.59
C ARG A 9 -20.39 11.55 -7.43
N LYS A 10 -19.16 11.11 -7.21
CA LYS A 10 -18.84 9.68 -7.03
C LYS A 10 -19.39 9.10 -5.72
N GLY A 11 -19.58 9.93 -4.68
CA GLY A 11 -20.07 9.49 -3.38
C GLY A 11 -21.57 9.15 -3.35
N ARG A 12 -22.37 9.81 -4.19
CA ARG A 12 -23.85 9.72 -4.19
C ARG A 12 -24.40 8.38 -4.71
N GLY A 13 -23.57 7.50 -5.27
CA GLY A 13 -23.99 6.14 -5.64
C GLY A 13 -24.91 6.00 -6.87
N SER A 14 -25.02 7.03 -7.73
CA SER A 14 -25.81 6.96 -8.97
C SER A 14 -25.03 6.31 -10.13
N VAL A 15 -24.64 7.07 -11.15
CA VAL A 15 -23.92 6.61 -12.35
C VAL A 15 -22.57 5.94 -12.02
N PHE A 16 -22.02 6.21 -10.83
CA PHE A 16 -20.74 5.70 -10.37
C PHE A 16 -20.85 4.45 -9.48
N LYS A 17 -22.01 3.79 -9.44
CA LYS A 17 -22.16 2.49 -8.76
C LYS A 17 -21.31 1.42 -9.44
N SER A 18 -20.91 0.39 -8.68
CA SER A 18 -20.20 -0.76 -9.22
C SER A 18 -21.16 -1.65 -10.02
N HIS A 19 -20.74 -2.13 -11.20
CA HIS A 19 -21.47 -3.15 -11.93
C HIS A 19 -21.22 -4.52 -11.26
N ASN A 20 -22.26 -5.08 -10.64
CA ASN A 20 -22.14 -6.30 -9.84
C ASN A 20 -22.87 -7.52 -10.44
N THR A 21 -23.58 -7.35 -11.57
CA THR A 21 -24.46 -8.38 -12.16
C THR A 21 -23.76 -9.72 -12.42
N HIS A 22 -22.52 -9.70 -12.92
CA HIS A 22 -21.78 -10.92 -13.27
C HIS A 22 -20.77 -11.37 -12.21
N ARG A 23 -20.73 -10.71 -11.04
CA ARG A 23 -19.81 -11.09 -9.96
C ARG A 23 -20.23 -12.44 -9.38
N LYS A 24 -19.27 -13.34 -9.19
CA LYS A 24 -19.50 -14.71 -8.72
C LYS A 24 -19.76 -14.78 -7.22
N GLY A 25 -19.29 -13.79 -6.45
CA GLY A 25 -19.51 -13.69 -5.02
C GLY A 25 -18.34 -13.02 -4.30
N ALA A 26 -18.49 -12.86 -2.99
CA ALA A 26 -17.43 -12.30 -2.16
C ALA A 26 -16.38 -13.37 -1.85
N ALA A 27 -15.13 -13.11 -2.26
CA ALA A 27 -14.00 -13.94 -1.84
C ALA A 27 -13.71 -13.68 -0.35
N LYS A 28 -13.88 -14.69 0.49
CA LYS A 28 -13.70 -14.60 1.95
C LYS A 28 -13.25 -15.96 2.46
N TYR A 29 -12.47 -15.99 3.55
CA TYR A 29 -12.27 -17.23 4.29
C TYR A 29 -13.57 -17.80 4.82
N ARG A 30 -13.51 -19.02 5.34
CA ARG A 30 -14.58 -19.59 6.15
C ARG A 30 -14.77 -18.77 7.43
N VAL A 31 -15.92 -18.98 8.07
CA VAL A 31 -16.15 -18.45 9.42
C VAL A 31 -15.12 -19.08 10.37
N LEU A 32 -14.56 -18.27 11.27
CA LEU A 32 -13.60 -18.76 12.26
C LEU A 32 -14.35 -19.55 13.33
N ASP A 33 -14.36 -20.87 13.19
CA ASP A 33 -15.00 -21.82 14.10
C ASP A 33 -14.00 -22.48 15.06
N ALA A 34 -14.49 -23.35 15.95
CA ALA A 34 -13.64 -24.09 16.88
C ALA A 34 -12.66 -25.02 16.17
N ALA A 35 -13.06 -25.60 15.02
CA ALA A 35 -12.21 -26.47 14.22
C ALA A 35 -10.97 -25.74 13.71
N GLU A 36 -11.08 -24.51 13.20
CA GLU A 36 -9.93 -23.71 12.76
C GLU A 36 -9.09 -23.15 13.91
N ARG A 37 -9.70 -22.88 15.08
CA ARG A 37 -8.98 -22.34 16.25
C ARG A 37 -8.06 -23.38 16.91
N HIS A 38 -8.53 -24.61 17.06
CA HIS A 38 -7.80 -25.65 17.80
C HIS A 38 -7.20 -26.75 16.92
N HIS A 39 -7.81 -27.00 15.76
CA HIS A 39 -7.46 -28.10 14.85
C HIS A 39 -7.25 -27.56 13.43
N TYR A 40 -7.48 -28.41 12.44
CA TYR A 40 -7.57 -28.03 11.04
C TYR A 40 -8.82 -28.64 10.43
N ILE A 41 -9.35 -28.01 9.38
CA ILE A 41 -10.38 -28.56 8.53
C ILE A 41 -9.83 -28.82 7.14
N LYS A 42 -10.21 -29.95 6.55
CA LYS A 42 -9.88 -30.33 5.19
C LYS A 42 -10.96 -29.83 4.22
N GLY A 43 -10.53 -29.14 3.17
CA GLY A 43 -11.36 -28.74 2.04
C GLY A 43 -10.80 -29.28 0.73
N VAL A 44 -11.64 -29.35 -0.30
CA VAL A 44 -11.24 -29.69 -1.66
C VAL A 44 -11.47 -28.48 -2.56
N VAL A 45 -10.46 -28.12 -3.35
CA VAL A 45 -10.62 -27.13 -4.43
C VAL A 45 -11.43 -27.77 -5.54
N LYS A 46 -12.70 -27.41 -5.66
CA LYS A 46 -13.57 -27.98 -6.71
C LYS A 46 -13.22 -27.41 -8.09
N ASP A 47 -13.06 -26.09 -8.17
CA ASP A 47 -12.76 -25.37 -9.41
C ASP A 47 -12.01 -24.07 -9.12
N ILE A 48 -11.25 -23.60 -10.10
CA ILE A 48 -10.66 -22.27 -10.12
C ILE A 48 -11.40 -21.45 -11.18
N ILE A 49 -12.05 -20.36 -10.77
CA ILE A 49 -12.94 -19.55 -11.62
C ILE A 49 -12.42 -18.12 -11.81
N HIS A 50 -12.73 -17.54 -12.95
CA HIS A 50 -12.56 -16.11 -13.18
C HIS A 50 -13.79 -15.32 -12.69
N ASP A 51 -13.55 -14.28 -11.86
CA ASP A 51 -14.57 -13.30 -11.46
C ASP A 51 -14.45 -12.04 -12.32
N PRO A 52 -15.49 -11.67 -13.10
CA PRO A 52 -15.45 -10.49 -13.96
C PRO A 52 -15.07 -9.23 -13.19
N GLY A 53 -14.03 -8.53 -13.63
CA GLY A 53 -13.53 -7.32 -12.98
C GLY A 53 -12.61 -7.56 -11.77
N ARG A 54 -12.21 -8.80 -11.52
CA ARG A 54 -11.05 -9.16 -10.68
C ARG A 54 -9.89 -9.61 -11.58
N GLY A 55 -8.66 -9.28 -11.18
CA GLY A 55 -7.46 -9.80 -11.85
C GLY A 55 -7.10 -11.21 -11.36
N ALA A 56 -7.16 -11.42 -10.05
CA ALA A 56 -6.90 -12.70 -9.42
C ALA A 56 -8.03 -13.71 -9.66
N PRO A 57 -7.72 -14.99 -9.94
CA PRO A 57 -8.71 -16.04 -9.96
C PRO A 57 -9.22 -16.36 -8.55
N LEU A 58 -10.41 -16.95 -8.49
CA LEU A 58 -11.03 -17.41 -7.24
C LEU A 58 -11.03 -18.93 -7.20
N ALA A 59 -10.74 -19.50 -6.04
CA ALA A 59 -10.90 -20.92 -5.79
C ALA A 59 -12.28 -21.19 -5.16
N LYS A 60 -13.05 -22.11 -5.73
CA LYS A 60 -14.23 -22.70 -5.11
C LYS A 60 -13.78 -23.85 -4.22
N VAL A 61 -13.67 -23.61 -2.92
CA VAL A 61 -13.30 -24.64 -1.94
C VAL A 61 -14.56 -25.19 -1.28
N VAL A 62 -14.68 -26.52 -1.25
CA VAL A 62 -15.78 -27.22 -0.60
C VAL A 62 -15.25 -27.87 0.67
N TYR A 63 -15.84 -27.47 1.80
CA TYR A 63 -15.58 -28.04 3.12
C TYR A 63 -16.77 -28.89 3.55
N ARG A 64 -16.51 -29.87 4.42
CA ARG A 64 -17.58 -30.54 5.19
C ARG A 64 -17.93 -29.65 6.38
N ASP A 65 -19.21 -29.47 6.66
CA ASP A 65 -19.65 -28.74 7.84
C ASP A 65 -19.36 -29.59 9.09
N PRO A 66 -18.73 -29.04 10.15
CA PRO A 66 -18.42 -29.79 11.37
C PRO A 66 -19.65 -30.08 12.24
N VAL A 67 -20.73 -29.31 12.10
CA VAL A 67 -21.92 -29.42 12.97
C VAL A 67 -23.07 -30.14 12.28
N ARG A 68 -23.27 -29.89 10.98
CA ARG A 68 -24.42 -30.40 10.23
C ARG A 68 -23.97 -31.31 9.09
N TYR A 69 -24.83 -32.21 8.63
CA TYR A 69 -24.59 -32.97 7.40
C TYR A 69 -24.83 -32.08 6.17
N LYS A 70 -23.87 -31.18 5.88
CA LYS A 70 -23.92 -30.24 4.77
C LYS A 70 -22.51 -29.98 4.21
N LEU A 71 -22.44 -29.68 2.92
CA LEU A 71 -21.23 -29.17 2.29
C LEU A 71 -21.23 -27.64 2.28
N GLN A 72 -20.21 -27.04 2.89
CA GLN A 72 -20.00 -25.59 2.89
C GLN A 72 -19.12 -25.19 1.71
N LYS A 73 -19.70 -24.47 0.74
CA LYS A 73 -18.99 -23.94 -0.43
C LYS A 73 -18.48 -22.54 -0.10
N THR A 74 -17.16 -22.35 -0.18
CA THR A 74 -16.50 -21.07 0.07
C THR A 74 -15.75 -20.60 -1.17
N LEU A 75 -15.83 -19.31 -1.46
CA LEU A 75 -15.01 -18.67 -2.48
C LEU A 75 -13.81 -18.02 -1.80
N THR A 76 -12.60 -18.50 -2.06
CA THR A 76 -11.36 -17.90 -1.58
C THR A 76 -10.56 -17.36 -2.76
N ILE A 77 -9.54 -16.54 -2.46
CA ILE A 77 -8.57 -16.13 -3.47
C ILE A 77 -7.65 -17.31 -3.73
N ALA A 78 -7.38 -17.62 -5.00
CA ALA A 78 -6.45 -18.68 -5.34
C ALA A 78 -5.01 -18.15 -5.25
N PRO A 79 -4.14 -18.78 -4.45
CA PRO A 79 -2.71 -18.54 -4.54
C PRO A 79 -2.12 -19.25 -5.77
N GLU A 80 -0.93 -18.82 -6.17
CA GLU A 80 -0.19 -19.46 -7.27
C GLU A 80 0.17 -20.91 -6.92
N GLY A 81 0.12 -21.79 -7.91
CA GLY A 81 0.41 -23.22 -7.73
C GLY A 81 -0.76 -24.07 -7.24
N VAL A 82 -1.90 -23.47 -6.86
CA VAL A 82 -3.09 -24.26 -6.50
C VAL A 82 -3.80 -24.82 -7.73
N TYR A 83 -4.23 -26.08 -7.65
CA TYR A 83 -4.91 -26.80 -8.74
C TYR A 83 -6.28 -27.37 -8.31
N SER A 84 -7.12 -27.70 -9.29
CA SER A 84 -8.42 -28.35 -9.06
C SER A 84 -8.24 -29.77 -8.54
N GLY A 85 -8.98 -30.14 -7.50
CA GLY A 85 -8.85 -31.41 -6.79
C GLY A 85 -7.88 -31.37 -5.61
N GLN A 86 -7.09 -30.31 -5.47
CA GLN A 86 -6.15 -30.17 -4.36
C GLN A 86 -6.86 -30.11 -3.00
N PHE A 87 -6.27 -30.77 -2.00
CA PHE A 87 -6.68 -30.63 -0.62
C PHE A 87 -6.08 -29.37 0.00
N VAL A 88 -6.95 -28.54 0.59
CA VAL A 88 -6.57 -27.33 1.32
C VAL A 88 -6.90 -27.54 2.78
N TYR A 89 -5.93 -27.27 3.64
CA TYR A 89 -6.07 -27.35 5.09
C TYR A 89 -6.17 -25.95 5.67
N SER A 90 -7.18 -25.72 6.50
CA SER A 90 -7.40 -24.44 7.17
C SER A 90 -7.46 -24.65 8.68
N GLY A 91 -6.60 -23.97 9.43
CA GLY A 91 -6.62 -23.98 10.90
C GLY A 91 -5.22 -23.92 11.52
N LYS A 92 -5.17 -23.89 12.85
CA LYS A 92 -3.92 -23.74 13.61
C LYS A 92 -2.92 -24.87 13.38
N LYS A 93 -3.39 -26.11 13.31
CA LYS A 93 -2.55 -27.32 13.14
C LYS A 93 -2.33 -27.73 11.67
N ALA A 94 -2.63 -26.85 10.72
CA ALA A 94 -2.42 -27.17 9.31
C ALA A 94 -0.91 -27.21 8.98
N VAL A 95 -0.54 -28.00 7.97
CA VAL A 95 0.86 -28.02 7.50
C VAL A 95 1.14 -26.76 6.69
N LEU A 96 2.33 -26.19 6.83
CA LEU A 96 2.80 -25.07 6.03
C LEU A 96 3.01 -25.52 4.57
N SER A 97 2.00 -25.31 3.74
CA SER A 97 2.03 -25.65 2.31
C SER A 97 1.24 -24.64 1.52
N VAL A 98 1.58 -24.46 0.24
CA VAL A 98 0.95 -23.46 -0.64
C VAL A 98 -0.54 -23.75 -0.78
N GLY A 99 -1.37 -22.73 -0.52
CA GLY A 99 -2.83 -22.87 -0.51
C GLY A 99 -3.45 -23.13 0.86
N ASN A 100 -2.67 -23.58 1.85
CA ASN A 100 -3.18 -23.78 3.21
C ASN A 100 -3.34 -22.43 3.93
N THR A 101 -4.33 -22.38 4.81
CA THR A 101 -4.64 -21.19 5.62
C THR A 101 -4.27 -21.45 7.08
N LEU A 102 -3.35 -20.66 7.60
CA LEU A 102 -2.79 -20.77 8.95
C LEU A 102 -2.89 -19.42 9.67
N PRO A 103 -2.91 -19.39 11.01
CA PRO A 103 -2.68 -18.17 11.76
C PRO A 103 -1.22 -17.72 11.58
N LEU A 104 -1.00 -16.40 11.58
CA LEU A 104 0.33 -15.81 11.36
C LEU A 104 1.36 -16.30 12.38
N GLY A 105 0.97 -16.53 13.63
CA GLY A 105 1.90 -16.97 14.68
C GLY A 105 2.49 -18.37 14.50
N GLU A 106 1.90 -19.21 13.65
CA GLU A 106 2.40 -20.57 13.36
C GLU A 106 3.30 -20.59 12.10
N MET A 107 3.35 -19.48 11.36
CA MET A 107 4.18 -19.37 10.18
C MET A 107 5.58 -18.90 10.58
N PRO A 108 6.65 -19.42 9.97
CA PRO A 108 7.99 -18.90 10.22
C PRO A 108 8.18 -17.50 9.62
N GLU A 109 9.16 -16.77 10.15
CA GLU A 109 9.56 -15.48 9.61
C GLU A 109 10.07 -15.62 8.17
N GLY A 110 9.84 -14.61 7.33
CA GLY A 110 10.16 -14.64 5.91
C GLY A 110 9.11 -15.34 5.03
N THR A 111 8.10 -15.98 5.61
CA THR A 111 7.04 -16.65 4.82
C THR A 111 6.27 -15.64 3.96
N ILE A 112 6.07 -16.01 2.70
CA ILE A 112 5.25 -15.27 1.74
C ILE A 112 3.79 -15.70 1.91
N VAL A 113 2.93 -14.74 2.16
CA VAL A 113 1.51 -15.00 2.46
C VAL A 113 0.59 -14.05 1.69
N CYS A 114 -0.65 -14.47 1.49
CA CYS A 114 -1.69 -13.70 0.85
C CYS A 114 -3.01 -13.72 1.60
N ASN A 115 -3.90 -12.78 1.25
CA ASN A 115 -5.23 -12.64 1.82
C ASN A 115 -5.22 -12.55 3.36
N VAL A 116 -4.30 -11.77 3.94
CA VAL A 116 -4.11 -11.67 5.40
C VAL A 116 -5.27 -10.91 6.05
N GLU A 117 -5.68 -11.33 7.25
CA GLU A 117 -6.67 -10.62 8.06
C GLU A 117 -6.08 -9.37 8.73
N SER A 118 -6.85 -8.28 8.84
CA SER A 118 -6.39 -7.10 9.59
C SER A 118 -6.70 -7.24 11.08
N LYS A 119 -7.86 -7.81 11.40
CA LYS A 119 -8.29 -8.25 12.72
C LYS A 119 -8.72 -9.72 12.60
N THR A 120 -8.55 -10.46 13.68
CA THR A 120 -8.88 -11.89 13.72
C THR A 120 -10.35 -12.10 13.37
N GLY A 121 -10.61 -12.91 12.34
CA GLY A 121 -11.98 -13.21 11.88
C GLY A 121 -12.53 -12.27 10.80
N ASP A 122 -11.76 -11.31 10.29
CA ASP A 122 -12.17 -10.42 9.16
C ASP A 122 -12.44 -11.18 7.85
N ARG A 123 -12.02 -12.46 7.76
CA ARG A 123 -12.14 -13.33 6.58
C ARG A 123 -11.33 -12.85 5.36
N GLY A 124 -10.28 -12.08 5.60
CA GLY A 124 -9.25 -11.68 4.64
C GLY A 124 -9.41 -10.27 4.08
N THR A 125 -8.39 -9.42 4.29
CA THR A 125 -8.44 -7.98 3.99
C THR A 125 -7.24 -7.49 3.18
N LEU A 126 -6.04 -7.96 3.49
CA LEU A 126 -4.77 -7.46 2.97
C LEU A 126 -4.21 -8.39 1.88
N ALA A 127 -3.43 -7.84 0.93
CA ALA A 127 -2.83 -8.56 -0.21
C ALA A 127 -3.80 -9.49 -0.94
N ARG A 128 -4.75 -8.86 -1.65
CA ARG A 128 -5.85 -9.52 -2.36
C ARG A 128 -5.82 -9.28 -3.87
N CYS A 129 -4.94 -8.40 -4.36
CA CYS A 129 -4.82 -8.17 -5.79
C CYS A 129 -3.95 -9.25 -6.42
N SER A 130 -4.09 -9.41 -7.72
CA SER A 130 -3.31 -10.37 -8.51
C SER A 130 -1.81 -10.06 -8.41
N GLY A 131 -1.00 -11.04 -8.00
CA GLY A 131 0.43 -10.88 -7.79
C GLY A 131 0.82 -10.18 -6.48
N ASP A 132 -0.13 -9.79 -5.62
CA ASP A 132 0.21 -9.25 -4.32
C ASP A 132 0.65 -10.36 -3.36
N TYR A 133 1.57 -10.02 -2.48
CA TYR A 133 1.95 -10.83 -1.33
C TYR A 133 2.28 -9.93 -0.15
N VAL A 134 2.34 -10.56 1.03
CA VAL A 134 2.82 -10.00 2.28
C VAL A 134 3.96 -10.88 2.76
N ILE A 135 4.98 -10.25 3.35
CA ILE A 135 6.06 -10.98 4.00
C ILE A 135 5.85 -10.87 5.51
N VAL A 136 5.92 -12.00 6.19
CA VAL A 136 6.00 -12.06 7.64
C VAL A 136 7.41 -11.64 8.07
N VAL A 137 7.53 -10.55 8.82
CA VAL A 137 8.85 -9.97 9.15
C VAL A 137 9.36 -10.51 10.47
N ALA A 138 8.54 -10.42 11.52
CA ALA A 138 8.93 -10.85 12.85
C ALA A 138 7.70 -11.17 13.70
N HIS A 139 7.85 -12.11 14.62
CA HIS A 139 6.86 -12.43 15.64
C HIS A 139 7.32 -11.94 17.02
N ASN A 140 6.40 -11.31 17.74
CA ASN A 140 6.59 -11.00 19.15
C ASN A 140 5.67 -11.94 19.96
N PRO A 141 6.20 -13.05 20.53
CA PRO A 141 5.39 -14.03 21.24
C PRO A 141 4.74 -13.44 22.49
N ASP A 142 5.45 -12.58 23.23
CA ASP A 142 4.98 -12.01 24.50
C ASP A 142 3.72 -11.15 24.36
N SER A 143 3.63 -10.42 23.24
CA SER A 143 2.51 -9.51 22.95
C SER A 143 1.46 -10.12 22.01
N GLY A 144 1.67 -11.35 21.53
CA GLY A 144 0.75 -12.01 20.60
C GLY A 144 0.59 -11.25 19.27
N ILE A 145 1.65 -10.58 18.83
CA ILE A 145 1.64 -9.66 17.69
C ILE A 145 2.66 -10.08 16.64
N THR A 146 2.29 -9.94 15.37
CA THR A 146 3.14 -10.19 14.21
C THR A 146 3.30 -8.92 13.38
N ARG A 147 4.55 -8.64 12.97
CA ARG A 147 4.88 -7.54 12.07
C ARG A 147 4.91 -8.07 10.64
N ILE A 148 4.14 -7.43 9.77
CA ILE A 148 4.03 -7.80 8.36
C ILE A 148 4.46 -6.65 7.45
N LYS A 149 5.03 -6.98 6.30
CA LYS A 149 5.34 -6.04 5.23
C LYS A 149 4.25 -6.09 4.16
N LEU A 150 3.54 -4.98 3.97
CA LEU A 150 2.49 -4.85 2.98
C LEU A 150 3.07 -4.74 1.56
N PRO A 151 2.27 -5.01 0.51
CA PRO A 151 2.69 -4.82 -0.88
C PRO A 151 3.04 -3.34 -1.20
N SER A 152 2.55 -2.38 -0.41
CA SER A 152 2.95 -0.97 -0.49
C SER A 152 4.37 -0.68 0.02
N GLY A 153 5.03 -1.66 0.63
CA GLY A 153 6.31 -1.51 1.34
C GLY A 153 6.18 -1.07 2.80
N SER A 154 5.00 -0.61 3.22
CA SER A 154 4.73 -0.18 4.60
C SER A 154 4.70 -1.38 5.54
N LYS A 155 5.28 -1.22 6.73
CA LYS A 155 5.18 -2.22 7.80
C LYS A 155 3.89 -2.01 8.58
N LYS A 156 3.16 -3.08 8.87
CA LYS A 156 1.94 -3.04 9.68
C LYS A 156 2.04 -4.09 10.79
N VAL A 157 1.47 -3.76 11.93
CA VAL A 157 1.39 -4.63 13.10
C VAL A 157 -0.01 -5.27 13.11
N VAL A 158 -0.08 -6.59 13.28
CA VAL A 158 -1.31 -7.38 13.23
C VAL A 158 -1.26 -8.44 14.35
N SER A 159 -2.39 -8.91 14.86
CA SER A 159 -2.42 -10.01 15.84
C SER A 159 -1.88 -11.31 15.21
N SER A 160 -1.11 -12.09 15.98
CA SER A 160 -0.61 -13.40 15.57
C SER A 160 -1.73 -14.43 15.33
N SER A 161 -2.93 -14.19 15.88
CA SER A 161 -4.11 -15.03 15.64
C SER A 161 -4.79 -14.78 14.29
N CYS A 162 -4.41 -13.72 13.57
CA CYS A 162 -4.96 -13.43 12.24
C CYS A 162 -4.58 -14.52 11.25
N ARG A 163 -5.54 -14.91 10.40
CA ARG A 163 -5.31 -15.93 9.36
C ARG A 163 -4.65 -15.35 8.12
N ALA A 164 -3.84 -16.17 7.47
CA ALA A 164 -3.21 -15.89 6.18
C ALA A 164 -3.12 -17.18 5.35
N THR A 165 -3.19 -17.06 4.03
CA THR A 165 -2.95 -18.18 3.11
C THR A 165 -1.48 -18.17 2.71
N VAL A 166 -0.83 -19.33 2.72
CA VAL A 166 0.56 -19.45 2.28
C VAL A 166 0.65 -19.29 0.76
N GLY A 167 1.58 -18.45 0.30
CA GLY A 167 1.84 -18.18 -1.11
C GLY A 167 1.44 -16.78 -1.57
N GLN A 168 1.73 -16.49 -2.83
CA GLN A 168 1.37 -15.24 -3.53
C GLN A 168 0.01 -15.39 -4.24
N VAL A 169 -0.72 -14.29 -4.42
CA VAL A 169 -1.99 -14.32 -5.16
C VAL A 169 -1.78 -14.59 -6.65
N ALA A 170 -2.56 -15.50 -7.21
CA ALA A 170 -2.47 -15.85 -8.63
C ALA A 170 -2.84 -14.73 -9.61
N GLY A 171 -2.30 -14.86 -10.83
CA GLY A 171 -2.50 -13.93 -11.92
C GLY A 171 -1.54 -12.74 -11.89
N GLY A 172 -0.34 -12.92 -11.32
CA GLY A 172 0.76 -11.96 -11.41
C GLY A 172 1.12 -11.58 -12.85
N GLY A 173 1.87 -10.49 -13.03
CA GLY A 173 2.37 -10.07 -14.35
C GLY A 173 1.34 -9.43 -15.30
N ARG A 174 0.05 -9.41 -14.96
CA ARG A 174 -1.00 -8.80 -15.80
C ARG A 174 -0.76 -7.31 -16.12
N THR A 175 -0.10 -6.59 -15.22
CA THR A 175 0.15 -5.14 -15.34
C THR A 175 1.29 -4.82 -16.30
N GLU A 176 2.23 -5.75 -16.50
CA GLU A 176 3.42 -5.53 -17.35
C GLU A 176 3.05 -5.35 -18.83
N LYS A 177 1.93 -5.93 -19.25
CA LYS A 177 1.43 -5.79 -20.62
C LYS A 177 0.81 -4.39 -20.85
N PRO A 178 1.37 -3.54 -21.73
CA PRO A 178 0.82 -2.21 -21.99
C PRO A 178 -0.56 -2.28 -22.66
N MET A 179 -1.43 -1.33 -22.30
CA MET A 179 -2.74 -1.18 -22.94
C MET A 179 -2.64 -0.35 -24.21
N LEU A 180 -2.43 -1.02 -25.35
CA LEU A 180 -2.26 -0.36 -26.66
C LEU A 180 -3.53 0.31 -27.21
N LYS A 181 -4.69 -0.33 -27.04
CA LYS A 181 -5.96 0.13 -27.62
C LYS A 181 -6.92 0.67 -26.56
N ALA A 182 -7.57 1.80 -26.84
CA ALA A 182 -8.59 2.40 -25.99
C ALA A 182 -9.78 1.44 -25.73
N GLY A 183 -10.15 0.62 -26.72
CA GLY A 183 -11.20 -0.40 -26.56
C GLY A 183 -10.90 -1.42 -25.46
N ARG A 184 -9.63 -1.85 -25.30
CA ARG A 184 -9.25 -2.76 -24.20
C ARG A 184 -9.45 -2.10 -22.84
N ALA A 185 -9.12 -0.82 -22.71
CA ALA A 185 -9.33 -0.04 -21.49
C ALA A 185 -10.83 0.16 -21.20
N TYR A 186 -11.66 0.36 -22.23
CA TYR A 186 -13.12 0.42 -22.11
C TYR A 186 -13.68 -0.87 -21.50
N HIS A 187 -13.39 -2.04 -22.09
CA HIS A 187 -13.91 -3.32 -21.61
C HIS A 187 -13.41 -3.67 -20.19
N ALA A 188 -12.15 -3.33 -19.87
CA ALA A 188 -11.62 -3.52 -18.53
C ALA A 188 -12.32 -2.65 -17.47
N ALA A 189 -12.72 -1.42 -17.83
CA ALA A 189 -13.46 -0.52 -16.94
C ALA A 189 -14.96 -0.86 -16.87
N LYS A 190 -15.55 -1.38 -17.96
CA LYS A 190 -16.96 -1.77 -18.06
C LYS A 190 -17.36 -2.78 -16.99
N ALA A 191 -16.49 -3.76 -16.71
CA ALA A 191 -16.72 -4.77 -15.67
C ALA A 191 -16.57 -4.27 -14.21
N LYS A 192 -16.17 -3.01 -14.02
CA LYS A 192 -15.95 -2.40 -12.69
C LYS A 192 -16.95 -1.27 -12.49
N ARG A 193 -16.50 -0.13 -11.97
CA ARG A 193 -17.27 1.12 -11.91
C ARG A 193 -17.01 1.95 -13.16
N ASN A 194 -18.03 2.70 -13.60
CA ASN A 194 -17.88 3.72 -14.63
C ASN A 194 -16.82 4.77 -14.23
N SER A 195 -15.61 4.61 -14.77
CA SER A 195 -14.45 5.46 -14.44
C SER A 195 -13.63 5.83 -15.68
N TRP A 196 -14.05 5.35 -16.84
CA TRP A 196 -13.40 5.51 -18.13
C TRP A 196 -14.47 5.90 -19.17
N PRO A 197 -14.19 6.80 -20.13
CA PRO A 197 -12.93 7.50 -20.34
C PRO A 197 -12.65 8.54 -19.25
N LYS A 198 -11.36 8.70 -18.95
CA LYS A 198 -10.85 9.90 -18.27
C LYS A 198 -10.55 10.93 -19.36
N GLY A 199 -11.57 11.28 -20.15
CA GLY A 199 -11.42 12.20 -21.28
C GLY A 199 -10.86 13.54 -20.84
N TYR A 200 -10.11 14.15 -21.76
CA TYR A 200 -9.49 15.49 -21.84
C TYR A 200 -10.14 16.62 -21.01
N GLN A 201 -10.15 16.46 -19.69
CA GLN A 201 -10.39 17.51 -18.72
C GLN A 201 -9.33 17.30 -17.65
N ARG A 202 -8.06 17.44 -18.05
CA ARG A 202 -6.96 17.76 -17.13
C ARG A 202 -7.21 19.15 -16.55
N GLY A 203 -8.36 19.38 -15.90
CA GLY A 203 -8.79 20.66 -15.33
C GLY A 203 -8.95 21.86 -16.28
N GLN A 204 -8.40 21.84 -17.49
CA GLN A 204 -8.24 23.01 -18.38
C GLN A 204 -9.41 23.20 -19.35
N GLY A 205 -10.03 22.13 -19.87
CA GLY A 205 -11.14 22.21 -20.83
C GLY A 205 -12.55 22.29 -20.21
N ARG A 206 -12.70 22.85 -19.00
CA ARG A 206 -14.01 23.02 -18.34
C ARG A 206 -14.25 24.51 -18.09
N GLN A 207 -15.39 25.03 -18.53
CA GLN A 207 -15.83 26.39 -18.17
C GLN A 207 -15.85 26.56 -16.63
N GLY A 208 -15.43 27.75 -16.19
CA GLY A 208 -15.06 28.09 -14.81
C GLY A 208 -16.08 27.79 -13.72
N VAL A 209 -17.34 27.53 -14.08
CA VAL A 209 -18.43 27.19 -13.14
C VAL A 209 -18.24 25.81 -12.49
N SER A 210 -17.41 24.93 -13.07
CA SER A 210 -17.25 23.55 -12.61
C SER A 210 -15.93 23.24 -11.88
N ARG A 211 -15.23 24.30 -11.43
CA ARG A 211 -14.02 24.23 -10.59
C ARG A 211 -14.02 25.38 -9.56
N LEU A 212 -13.29 25.19 -8.46
CA LEU A 212 -12.87 26.26 -7.52
C LEU A 212 -11.65 27.06 -8.01
N ALA A 213 -11.12 26.76 -9.20
CA ALA A 213 -10.03 27.52 -9.80
C ALA A 213 -10.61 28.29 -10.98
N GLY A 214 -10.76 29.60 -10.78
CA GLY A 214 -11.23 30.55 -11.80
C GLY A 214 -10.20 30.79 -12.90
N CYS A 215 -10.72 31.26 -14.04
CA CYS A 215 -10.06 31.88 -15.20
C CYS A 215 -9.10 33.02 -14.80
N GLU A 216 -8.19 33.57 -15.61
CA GLU A 216 -7.81 33.45 -17.03
C GLU A 216 -6.38 34.00 -17.13
N GLU A 217 -5.60 33.48 -18.08
CA GLU A 217 -4.41 34.03 -18.75
C GLU A 217 -3.29 32.99 -18.89
N ALA A 218 -2.83 32.88 -20.14
CA ALA A 218 -1.63 32.23 -20.64
C ALA A 218 -0.95 31.16 -19.77
N ALA A 219 -1.00 29.92 -20.28
CA ALA A 219 0.14 28.99 -20.32
C ALA A 219 1.24 29.14 -19.24
N SER A 220 0.94 28.86 -17.97
CA SER A 220 1.96 28.73 -16.93
C SER A 220 1.45 27.92 -15.74
N SER A 221 1.36 26.60 -15.89
CA SER A 221 1.07 25.70 -14.77
C SER A 221 2.34 25.26 -14.02
N LEU A 222 3.40 26.08 -14.01
CA LEU A 222 4.63 25.80 -13.27
C LEU A 222 4.64 26.39 -11.85
N GLN A 223 3.68 27.24 -11.47
CA GLN A 223 3.76 27.99 -10.20
C GLN A 223 2.61 27.76 -9.20
N GLN A 224 1.71 26.79 -9.39
CA GLN A 224 0.70 26.45 -8.37
C GLN A 224 0.91 25.04 -7.85
N ARG A 225 1.79 24.95 -6.84
CA ARG A 225 1.93 23.78 -5.95
C ARG A 225 0.59 23.49 -5.28
N GLN A 226 -0.24 22.65 -5.89
CA GLN A 226 -1.35 21.99 -5.21
C GLN A 226 -0.80 20.87 -4.34
N ARG A 227 -0.11 21.23 -3.26
CA ARG A 227 -0.18 20.45 -2.03
C ARG A 227 -1.47 20.93 -1.37
N LEU A 228 -2.57 20.23 -1.63
CA LEU A 228 -3.77 20.38 -0.81
C LEU A 228 -3.35 19.97 0.60
N ALA A 229 -2.97 20.95 1.40
CA ALA A 229 -2.73 20.77 2.82
C ALA A 229 -4.04 20.25 3.40
N ALA A 230 -3.97 19.08 4.05
CA ALA A 230 -4.97 18.76 5.04
C ALA A 230 -4.88 19.92 6.07
N TRP A 231 -6.00 20.60 6.32
CA TRP A 231 -6.17 21.70 7.31
C TRP A 231 -5.78 23.12 6.82
N PRO A 232 -6.74 23.98 6.42
CA PRO A 232 -6.44 25.34 5.95
C PRO A 232 -6.76 26.47 6.95
N LEU A 233 -6.54 26.31 8.27
CA LEU A 233 -6.85 27.38 9.24
C LEU A 233 -5.73 27.81 10.23
N ALA A 234 -4.53 27.22 10.23
CA ALA A 234 -3.53 27.54 11.27
C ALA A 234 -2.09 27.83 10.80
N ALA A 235 -1.81 27.89 9.49
CA ALA A 235 -0.43 27.87 8.99
C ALA A 235 0.13 29.23 8.49
N CYS A 236 -0.44 30.36 8.89
CA CYS A 236 0.01 31.68 8.42
C CYS A 236 1.26 32.21 9.16
N TRP A 237 1.58 31.69 10.35
CA TRP A 237 2.68 32.21 11.18
C TRP A 237 4.03 31.52 10.94
N LEU A 238 4.05 30.26 10.49
CA LEU A 238 5.32 29.52 10.32
C LEU A 238 5.99 29.76 8.96
N GLN A 239 5.28 30.38 8.02
CA GLN A 239 5.70 30.47 6.62
C GLN A 239 6.59 31.69 6.31
N GLN A 240 6.65 32.67 7.21
CA GLN A 240 7.58 33.81 7.12
C GLN A 240 8.98 33.50 7.69
N LEU A 241 9.10 32.62 8.68
CA LEU A 241 10.40 32.20 9.24
C LEU A 241 11.21 31.30 8.29
N LEU A 242 10.53 30.45 7.51
CA LEU A 242 11.18 29.54 6.55
C LEU A 242 11.70 30.22 5.27
N GLN A 243 11.24 31.43 4.95
CA GLN A 243 11.73 32.19 3.79
C GLN A 243 13.04 32.96 4.07
N TRP A 244 13.38 33.19 5.34
CA TRP A 244 14.65 33.79 5.73
C TRP A 244 15.81 32.77 5.72
N ALA A 245 15.54 31.52 6.10
CA ALA A 245 16.53 30.44 6.11
C ALA A 245 16.94 29.93 4.70
N GLY A 246 16.04 30.00 3.72
CA GLY A 246 16.26 29.45 2.38
C GLY A 246 17.25 30.22 1.50
N ARG A 247 17.49 31.51 1.76
CA ARG A 247 18.37 32.35 0.90
C ARG A 247 19.86 32.28 1.28
N ARG A 248 20.22 31.80 2.47
CA ARG A 248 21.65 31.66 2.89
C ARG A 248 22.29 30.32 2.50
N LEU A 249 21.51 29.29 2.18
CA LEU A 249 22.03 27.98 1.78
C LEU A 249 22.44 27.87 0.30
N ALA A 250 21.86 28.70 -0.58
CA ALA A 250 22.18 28.68 -2.01
C ALA A 250 23.56 29.32 -2.34
N GLY A 251 24.11 30.15 -1.44
CA GLY A 251 25.43 30.77 -1.61
C GLY A 251 26.61 29.87 -1.24
N CYS A 252 26.39 28.84 -0.42
CA CYS A 252 27.47 28.00 0.10
C CYS A 252 27.93 26.94 -0.92
N CYS A 253 27.05 26.47 -1.80
CA CYS A 253 27.35 25.42 -2.76
C CYS A 253 28.26 25.88 -3.92
N ARG A 254 28.28 27.18 -4.26
CA ARG A 254 29.17 27.72 -5.32
C ARG A 254 30.60 28.01 -4.83
N ARG A 255 30.81 28.16 -3.52
CA ARG A 255 32.14 28.46 -2.95
C ARG A 255 32.94 27.21 -2.56
N TRP A 256 32.31 26.04 -2.63
CA TRP A 256 32.93 24.75 -2.28
C TRP A 256 33.71 24.12 -3.46
N GLN A 257 33.47 24.56 -4.70
CA GLN A 257 34.20 24.08 -5.88
C GLN A 257 35.58 24.72 -6.08
N ALA A 258 36.04 25.61 -5.20
CA ALA A 258 37.25 26.42 -5.43
C ALA A 258 38.24 26.54 -4.25
N GLY A 259 38.26 25.64 -3.26
CA GLY A 259 39.24 25.75 -2.17
C GLY A 259 39.48 24.47 -1.38
N GLY A 260 40.76 24.10 -1.23
CA GLY A 260 41.24 22.96 -0.44
C GLY A 260 40.97 23.08 1.06
N GLY A 261 41.41 22.04 1.81
CA GLY A 261 40.95 21.62 3.15
C GLY A 261 40.81 22.67 4.26
N ALA A 262 41.38 23.87 4.13
CA ALA A 262 41.16 24.97 5.08
C ALA A 262 39.70 25.49 5.08
N ALA A 263 38.95 25.33 3.98
CA ALA A 263 37.56 25.77 3.88
C ALA A 263 36.57 24.90 4.69
N ALA A 264 36.94 23.64 4.99
CA ALA A 264 36.07 22.70 5.73
C ALA A 264 35.95 23.08 7.22
N ALA A 265 37.01 23.61 7.83
CA ALA A 265 37.02 24.03 9.23
C ALA A 265 36.11 25.25 9.47
N ALA A 266 36.10 26.22 8.54
CA ALA A 266 35.24 27.39 8.62
C ALA A 266 33.74 27.05 8.44
N ALA A 267 33.41 26.07 7.59
CA ALA A 267 32.04 25.60 7.39
C ALA A 267 31.49 24.84 8.61
N ALA A 268 32.34 24.05 9.28
CA ALA A 268 31.99 23.35 10.53
C ALA A 268 31.74 24.34 11.68
N ALA A 269 32.53 25.41 11.78
CA ALA A 269 32.32 26.49 12.77
C ALA A 269 31.02 27.28 12.49
N GLY A 270 30.68 27.50 11.22
CA GLY A 270 29.44 28.16 10.81
C GLY A 270 28.17 27.34 11.15
N CYS A 271 28.21 26.02 10.97
CA CYS A 271 27.10 25.14 11.35
C CYS A 271 26.88 25.07 12.86
N LYS A 272 27.95 25.05 13.67
CA LYS A 272 27.84 25.07 15.14
C LYS A 272 27.21 26.36 15.66
N ARG A 273 27.56 27.53 15.08
CA ARG A 273 26.93 28.82 15.44
C ARG A 273 25.45 28.90 15.03
N ALA A 274 25.08 28.33 13.88
CA ALA A 274 23.70 28.29 13.43
C ALA A 274 22.81 27.32 14.25
N ALA A 275 23.37 26.20 14.71
CA ALA A 275 22.67 25.26 15.60
C ALA A 275 22.44 25.84 17.01
N ALA A 276 23.41 26.59 17.55
CA ALA A 276 23.28 27.29 18.83
C ALA A 276 22.19 28.38 18.82
N ALA A 277 22.06 29.14 17.72
CA ALA A 277 20.99 30.13 17.54
C ALA A 277 19.59 29.52 17.40
N ALA A 278 19.50 28.21 17.15
CA ALA A 278 18.26 27.45 17.01
C ALA A 278 17.94 26.56 18.24
N GLY A 279 18.74 26.63 19.31
CA GLY A 279 18.49 25.91 20.56
C GLY A 279 18.71 24.39 20.51
N VAL A 280 19.47 23.88 19.53
CA VAL A 280 19.70 22.44 19.35
C VAL A 280 21.10 22.05 19.82
N GLN A 281 21.21 21.13 20.79
CA GLN A 281 22.50 20.53 21.15
C GLN A 281 22.88 19.41 20.17
N LEU A 282 24.08 19.50 19.59
CA LEU A 282 24.73 18.43 18.84
C LEU A 282 25.81 17.81 19.72
N GLN A 283 25.77 16.51 19.96
CA GLN A 283 26.92 15.76 20.49
C GLN A 283 27.69 15.09 19.34
N ASP A 284 28.99 15.38 19.31
CA ASP A 284 30.12 14.73 18.66
C ASP A 284 30.01 14.21 17.21
N VAL A 285 30.79 14.86 16.34
CA VAL A 285 31.18 14.36 15.01
C VAL A 285 32.56 13.73 15.15
N VAL A 286 32.63 12.42 15.37
CA VAL A 286 33.88 11.67 15.26
C VAL A 286 34.05 11.25 13.80
N GLY A 287 35.02 11.85 13.12
CA GLY A 287 35.36 11.51 11.73
C GLY A 287 36.26 10.28 11.68
N HIS A 288 35.83 9.23 11.00
CA HIS A 288 36.75 8.22 10.47
C HIS A 288 37.04 8.52 9.00
N VAL A 289 38.30 8.81 8.72
CA VAL A 289 38.87 8.88 7.38
C VAL A 289 39.17 7.45 6.94
N ALA A 290 38.48 6.96 5.92
CA ALA A 290 38.87 5.75 5.21
C ALA A 290 39.06 6.11 3.73
N SER A 291 40.30 5.91 3.27
CA SER A 291 40.78 6.04 1.90
C SER A 291 40.07 5.04 0.99
N GLY A 292 39.51 5.53 -0.12
CA GLY A 292 38.93 4.69 -1.17
C GLY A 292 37.74 5.39 -1.80
N GLY A 293 37.95 5.99 -2.97
CA GLY A 293 36.97 6.85 -3.61
C GLY A 293 35.69 6.13 -3.97
N HIS A 294 34.63 6.32 -3.18
CA HIS A 294 33.22 6.22 -3.60
C HIS A 294 32.38 7.22 -2.78
N CYS A 295 31.56 8.00 -3.48
CA CYS A 295 30.77 9.09 -2.94
C CYS A 295 29.56 8.55 -2.16
N ASN A 296 29.65 8.51 -0.83
CA ASN A 296 28.50 8.17 0.02
C ASN A 296 27.82 9.43 0.57
N ARG A 297 26.50 9.49 0.35
CA ARG A 297 25.56 10.50 0.81
C ARG A 297 25.52 10.50 2.34
N LEU A 298 25.88 11.63 2.97
CA LEU A 298 25.64 11.87 4.39
C LEU A 298 24.13 11.77 4.68
N VAL A 299 23.76 10.81 5.52
CA VAL A 299 22.39 10.66 6.05
C VAL A 299 22.38 11.26 7.45
N CYS A 300 21.77 12.44 7.60
CA CYS A 300 21.41 12.95 8.93
C CYS A 300 20.12 12.26 9.39
N SER A 301 20.21 11.41 10.40
CA SER A 301 19.04 10.88 11.11
C SER A 301 18.56 11.88 12.16
N LEU A 302 17.35 12.40 11.98
CA LEU A 302 16.63 13.14 13.02
C LEU A 302 15.92 12.11 13.91
N GLY A 303 16.40 11.93 15.15
CA GLY A 303 15.65 11.27 16.20
C GLY A 303 14.76 12.29 16.90
N GLY A 304 13.45 12.08 16.88
CA GLY A 304 12.50 12.88 17.66
C GLY A 304 12.23 12.22 19.02
N ALA A 305 12.11 13.06 20.05
CA ALA A 305 11.32 12.74 21.25
C ALA A 305 9.83 12.86 20.92
#